data_AF-S7NEK1-F1
#
_entry.id   AF-S7NEK1-F1
#
_cell.length_a   1.000
_cell.length_b   1.000
_cell.length_c   1.000
_cell.angle_alpha   90.00
_cell.angle_beta   90.00
_cell.angle_gamma   90.00
#
_symmetry.space_group_name_H-M   'P 1'
#
loop_
_entity.id
_entity.type
_entity.pdbx_description
1 polymer ?
#
loop_
_entity_poly.entity_id
_entity_poly.type
_entity_poly.pdbx_seq_one_letter_code
_entity_poly.pdbx_strand_id
1 'polypeptide(L)' 'MACAHPLISVYSEKGETSGKNVTLPAVFQAPVRPDVENFLHTNLPKTIDQPYAVSELAGHRTGA' A
#
# COMPACT_ATOMS: atom_id res chain seq x y z
N MET A 1 20.52 -11.19 14.61
CA MET A 1 21.35 -11.66 13.47
C MET A 1 21.53 -10.49 12.53
N ALA A 2 22.77 -10.14 12.17
CA ALA A 2 23.03 -9.11 11.17
C ALA A 2 22.72 -9.68 9.79
N CYS A 3 21.75 -9.09 9.08
CA CYS A 3 21.44 -9.46 7.70
C CYS A 3 22.38 -8.68 6.80
N ALA A 4 23.26 -9.36 6.07
CA ALA A 4 24.17 -8.69 5.14
C ALA A 4 23.34 -8.03 4.03
N HIS A 5 23.64 -6.77 3.71
CA HIS A 5 23.00 -6.05 2.61
C HIS A 5 23.75 -6.37 1.31
N PRO A 6 23.17 -7.16 0.39
CA PRO A 6 23.83 -7.43 -0.88
C PRO A 6 23.99 -6.16 -1.71
N LEU A 7 25.04 -6.12 -2.54
CA LEU A 7 25.23 -5.06 -3.54
C LEU A 7 24.40 -5.39 -4.78
N ILE A 8 23.53 -4.46 -5.17
CA ILE A 8 22.65 -4.57 -6.33
C ILE A 8 23.26 -3.78 -7.50
N SER A 9 23.21 -4.31 -8.72
CA SER A 9 23.70 -3.64 -9.93
C SER A 9 22.65 -2.68 -10.52
N VAL A 10 23.07 -1.47 -10.88
CA VAL A 10 22.23 -0.50 -11.59
C VAL A 10 22.33 -0.74 -13.09
N TYR A 11 21.20 -0.93 -13.75
CA TYR A 11 21.11 -1.11 -15.21
C TYR A 11 20.94 0.24 -15.92
N SER A 12 21.51 0.35 -17.11
CA SER A 12 21.29 1.46 -18.05
C SER A 12 20.00 1.27 -18.84
N GLU A 13 19.52 2.32 -19.52
CA GLU A 13 18.29 2.30 -20.32
C GLU A 13 18.29 1.22 -21.43
N LYS A 14 19.48 0.79 -21.86
CA LYS A 14 19.67 -0.27 -22.87
C LYS A 14 19.65 -1.68 -22.27
N GLY A 15 19.46 -1.81 -20.96
CA GLY A 15 19.44 -3.09 -20.24
C GLY A 15 20.82 -3.65 -19.91
N GLU A 16 21.89 -2.89 -20.13
CA GLU A 16 23.25 -3.28 -19.77
C GLU A 16 23.62 -2.80 -18.36
N THR A 17 24.50 -3.53 -17.64
CA THR A 17 24.96 -3.11 -16.32
C THR A 17 25.80 -1.83 -16.42
N SER A 18 25.41 -0.78 -15.70
CA SER A 18 26.08 0.54 -15.77
C SER A 18 27.43 0.60 -15.02
N GLY A 19 27.89 -0.51 -14.43
CA GLY A 19 29.07 -0.57 -13.58
C GLY A 19 28.92 0.10 -12.21
N LYS A 20 27.74 0.65 -11.90
CA LYS A 20 27.41 1.22 -10.58
C LYS A 20 26.65 0.20 -9.75
N ASN A 21 27.00 0.12 -8.46
CA ASN A 21 26.35 -0.76 -7.51
C ASN A 21 25.81 0.05 -6.32
N VAL A 22 24.65 -0.36 -5.82
CA VAL A 22 23.98 0.24 -4.66
C VAL A 22 23.70 -0.86 -3.64
N THR A 23 23.93 -0.59 -2.37
CA THR A 23 23.60 -1.54 -1.29
C THR A 23 22.09 -1.69 -1.15
N LEU A 24 21.59 -2.91 -0.96
CA LEU A 24 20.17 -3.18 -0.73
C LEU A 24 19.66 -2.42 0.49
N PRO A 25 18.70 -1.49 0.33
CA PRO A 25 18.11 -0.78 1.46
C PRO A 25 17.47 -1.73 2.48
N ALA A 26 17.55 -1.38 3.76
CA ALA A 26 17.07 -2.23 4.85
C ALA A 26 15.57 -2.55 4.80
N VAL A 27 14.76 -1.68 4.20
CA VAL A 27 13.30 -1.89 4.05
C VAL A 27 12.97 -3.17 3.27
N PHE A 28 13.80 -3.60 2.33
CA PHE A 28 13.57 -4.82 1.56
C PHE A 28 13.84 -6.11 2.34
N GLN A 29 14.47 -6.01 3.51
CA GLN A 29 14.69 -7.13 4.43
C GLN A 29 13.72 -7.10 5.62
N ALA A 30 12.83 -6.12 5.69
CA ALA A 30 11.84 -6.03 6.75
C ALA A 30 10.89 -7.24 6.70
N PRO A 31 10.43 -7.75 7.86
CA PRO A 31 9.49 -8.86 7.91
C PRO A 31 8.16 -8.46 7.26
N VAL A 32 7.71 -9.25 6.30
CA VAL A 32 6.43 -9.04 5.63
C VAL A 32 5.30 -9.48 6.56
N ARG A 33 4.42 -8.55 6.90
CA ARG A 33 3.28 -8.75 7.80
C ARG A 33 1.96 -8.53 7.05
N PRO A 34 1.41 -9.57 6.39
CA PRO A 34 0.18 -9.42 5.60
C PRO A 34 -1.04 -9.11 6.49
N ASP A 35 -0.99 -9.51 7.77
CA ASP A 35 -2.00 -9.17 8.78
C ASP A 35 -2.10 -7.64 9.00
N VAL A 36 -0.95 -6.97 9.15
CA VAL A 36 -0.89 -5.52 9.37
C VAL A 36 -1.24 -4.77 8.10
N GLU A 37 -0.72 -5.23 6.96
CA GLU A 37 -1.05 -4.64 5.66
C GLU A 37 -2.56 -4.68 5.41
N ASN A 38 -3.20 -5.84 5.60
CA ASN A 38 -4.63 -6.00 5.40
C ASN A 38 -5.45 -5.16 6.39
N PHE A 39 -5.01 -5.06 7.66
CA PHE A 39 -5.66 -4.22 8.66
C PHE A 39 -5.63 -2.73 8.27
N LEU A 40 -4.47 -2.23 7.84
CA LEU A 40 -4.33 -0.86 7.38
C LEU A 40 -5.13 -0.63 6.09
N HIS A 41 -4.99 -1.51 5.11
CA HIS A 41 -5.67 -1.41 3.82
C HIS A 41 -7.20 -1.47 3.95
N THR A 42 -7.73 -2.16 4.98
CA THR A 42 -9.17 -2.18 5.25
C THR A 42 -9.67 -0.88 5.90
N ASN A 43 -8.87 -0.28 6.80
CA ASN A 43 -9.36 0.81 7.65
C ASN A 43 -9.01 2.20 7.16
N LEU A 44 -7.89 2.38 6.45
CA LEU A 44 -7.48 3.67 5.91
C LEU A 44 -8.47 4.19 4.83
N PRO A 45 -8.96 3.37 3.89
CA PRO A 45 -9.89 3.86 2.87
C PRO A 45 -11.23 4.34 3.43
N LYS A 46 -11.69 3.74 4.55
CA LYS A 46 -12.97 4.10 5.18
C LYS A 46 -13.06 5.57 5.61
N THR A 47 -11.93 6.25 5.81
CA THR A 47 -11.91 7.67 6.18
C THR A 47 -11.97 8.62 4.99
N ILE A 48 -11.78 8.10 3.78
CA ILE A 48 -11.78 8.88 2.53
C ILE A 48 -13.20 8.98 1.96
N ASP A 49 -14.04 7.99 2.24
CA ASP A 49 -15.42 7.94 1.76
C ASP A 49 -16.29 9.03 2.39
N GLN A 50 -17.13 9.65 1.57
CA GLN A 50 -18.11 10.63 2.03
C GLN A 50 -19.37 9.90 2.55
N PRO A 51 -19.99 10.37 3.65
CA PRO A 51 -21.21 9.78 4.16
C PRO A 51 -22.35 9.97 3.15
N TYR A 52 -23.13 8.92 2.93
CA TYR A 52 -24.31 8.93 2.07
C TYR A 52 -25.49 8.28 2.80
N ALA A 53 -26.69 8.85 2.61
CA ALA A 53 -27.92 8.34 3.21
C ALA A 53 -29.11 8.63 2.28
N VAL A 54 -30.18 7.84 2.44
CA VAL A 54 -31.47 8.13 1.80
C VAL A 54 -32.15 9.32 2.50
N SER A 55 -33.06 10.00 1.79
CA SER A 55 -33.85 11.07 2.40
C SER A 55 -34.65 10.54 3.59
N GLU A 56 -34.64 11.28 4.69
CA GLU A 56 -35.40 10.96 5.91
C GLU A 56 -36.90 10.76 5.63
N LEU A 57 -37.44 11.47 4.63
CA LEU A 57 -38.85 11.43 4.26
C LEU A 57 -39.20 10.35 3.22
N ALA A 58 -38.24 9.51 2.82
CA ALA A 58 -38.50 8.40 1.90
C ALA A 58 -39.61 7.50 2.49
N GLY A 59 -40.68 7.27 1.73
CA GLY A 59 -41.83 6.44 2.15
C GLY A 59 -42.81 7.07 3.15
N HIS A 60 -42.50 8.22 3.75
CA HIS A 60 -43.38 8.88 4.74
C HIS A 60 -44.57 9.61 4.12
N ARG A 61 -44.46 9.99 2.84
CA ARG A 61 -45.51 10.68 2.08
C ARG A 61 -46.29 9.73 1.19
N THR A 62 -46.70 8.60 1.74
CA THR A 62 -47.58 7.65 1.04
C THR A 62 -48.84 7.53 1.87
N GLY A 63 -49.97 8.04 1.36
CA GLY A 63 -51.27 7.84 1.97
C GLY A 63 -51.69 6.39 1.78
N ALA A 64 -51.36 5.55 2.74
CA ALA A 64 -51.83 4.17 2.90
C ALA A 64 -52.63 4.07 4.21
#